data_AF-A0A1E5GGM8-F1
#
_entry.id   AF-A0A1E5GGM8-F1
#
_cell.length_a   1.000
_cell.length_b   1.000
_cell.length_c   1.000
_cell.angle_alpha   90.00
_cell.angle_beta   90.00
_cell.angle_gamma   90.00
#
_symmetry.space_group_name_H-M   'P 1'
#
loop_
_entity.id
_entity.type
_entity.pdbx_description
1 polymer ?
#
loop_
_entity_poly.entity_id
_entity_poly.type
_entity_poly.pdbx_seq_one_letter_code
_entity_poly.pdbx_strand_id
1 'polypeptide(L)'
;MEKSQKSKTIAYQEILALGTNLRELKTWHGVLHFMPYFLDAKIKRTPQEIQACAEIFDVVFQTLDTLITSADEHLTTLVKAK
;
A
#
# COMPACT_ATOMS: atom_id res chain seq x y z
N MET A 1 -31.88 26.67 -9.22
CA MET A 1 -30.67 26.13 -9.87
C MET A 1 -29.77 25.56 -8.78
N GLU A 2 -29.93 24.29 -8.42
CA GLU A 2 -29.09 23.65 -7.39
C GLU A 2 -28.97 22.16 -7.67
N LYS A 3 -28.20 21.79 -8.70
CA LYS A 3 -27.80 20.41 -8.97
C LYS A 3 -26.42 20.39 -9.62
N SER A 4 -25.36 20.73 -8.89
CA SER A 4 -24.01 20.49 -9.41
C SER A 4 -22.91 20.30 -8.37
N GLN A 5 -23.17 20.45 -7.06
CA GLN A 5 -22.09 20.45 -6.08
C GLN A 5 -21.75 19.06 -5.52
N LYS A 6 -22.68 18.10 -5.55
CA LYS A 6 -22.47 16.74 -5.00
C LYS A 6 -21.50 15.87 -5.80
N SER A 7 -21.34 16.12 -7.11
CA SER A 7 -20.50 15.30 -8.00
C SER A 7 -19.00 15.58 -7.83
N LYS A 8 -18.60 16.81 -7.50
CA LYS A 8 -17.17 17.18 -7.37
C LYS A 8 -16.57 16.80 -6.01
N THR A 9 -17.36 16.77 -4.95
CA THR A 9 -16.86 16.47 -3.59
C THR A 9 -16.41 15.01 -3.46
N ILE A 10 -17.11 14.08 -4.10
CA ILE A 10 -16.72 12.65 -4.15
C ILE A 10 -15.33 12.53 -4.78
N ALA A 11 -15.11 13.12 -5.96
CA ALA A 11 -13.83 13.05 -6.66
C ALA A 11 -12.62 13.59 -5.85
N TYR A 12 -12.80 14.64 -5.04
CA TYR A 12 -11.71 15.16 -4.20
C TYR A 12 -11.36 14.24 -3.03
N GLN A 13 -12.36 13.63 -2.39
CA GLN A 13 -12.12 12.65 -1.30
C GLN A 13 -11.43 11.38 -1.83
N GLU A 14 -11.82 10.90 -3.01
CA GLU A 14 -11.17 9.78 -3.70
C GLU A 14 -9.69 10.08 -4.02
N ILE A 15 -9.37 11.30 -4.48
CA ILE A 15 -7.98 11.73 -4.72
C ILE A 15 -7.17 11.77 -3.42
N LEU A 16 -7.75 12.25 -2.33
CA LEU A 16 -7.08 12.27 -1.03
C LEU A 16 -6.82 10.84 -0.51
N ALA A 17 -7.80 9.95 -0.63
CA ALA A 17 -7.66 8.55 -0.23
C ALA A 17 -6.58 7.84 -1.04
N LEU A 18 -6.59 8.00 -2.37
CA LEU A 18 -5.54 7.51 -3.26
C LEU A 18 -4.16 8.07 -2.88
N GLY A 19 -4.09 9.37 -2.58
CA GLY A 19 -2.85 10.01 -2.15
C GLY A 19 -2.30 9.46 -0.83
N THR A 20 -3.16 9.06 0.09
CA THR A 20 -2.77 8.37 1.34
C THR A 20 -2.27 6.96 1.03
N ASN A 21 -3.02 6.17 0.26
CA ASN A 21 -2.64 4.79 -0.10
C ASN A 21 -1.28 4.75 -0.82
N LEU A 22 -1.04 5.65 -1.77
CA LEU A 22 0.23 5.75 -2.48
C LEU A 22 1.41 6.09 -1.54
N ARG A 23 1.15 6.90 -0.51
CA ARG A 23 2.18 7.27 0.47
C ARG A 23 2.51 6.10 1.39
N GLU A 24 1.50 5.34 1.80
CA GLU A 24 1.69 4.12 2.58
C GLU A 24 2.38 3.02 1.76
N LEU A 25 2.00 2.83 0.49
CA LEU A 25 2.70 1.94 -0.44
C LEU A 25 4.18 2.28 -0.54
N LYS A 26 4.52 3.57 -0.67
CA LYS A 26 5.92 4.00 -0.71
C LYS A 26 6.66 3.65 0.58
N THR A 27 6.03 3.81 1.74
CA THR A 27 6.61 3.45 3.04
C THR A 27 6.88 1.95 3.12
N TRP A 28 5.89 1.12 2.81
CA TRP A 28 6.01 -0.35 2.89
C TRP A 28 6.95 -0.93 1.83
N HIS A 29 7.00 -0.32 0.63
CA HIS A 29 8.03 -0.62 -0.36
C HIS A 29 9.44 -0.32 0.18
N GLY A 30 9.60 0.77 0.94
CA GLY A 30 10.84 1.06 1.67
C GLY A 30 11.20 -0.02 2.69
N VAL A 31 10.23 -0.60 3.38
CA VAL A 31 10.45 -1.73 4.30
C VAL A 31 10.91 -2.98 3.55
N LEU A 32 10.30 -3.28 2.40
CA LEU A 32 10.74 -4.38 1.53
C LEU A 32 12.19 -4.22 1.04
N HIS A 33 12.66 -2.98 0.86
CA HIS A 33 14.05 -2.72 0.47
C HIS A 33 15.06 -3.29 1.47
N PHE A 34 14.68 -3.49 2.73
CA PHE A 34 15.55 -4.08 3.76
C PHE A 34 15.52 -5.63 3.75
N MET A 35 14.57 -6.27 3.07
CA MET A 35 14.47 -7.75 3.02
C MET A 35 15.73 -8.46 2.50
N PRO A 36 16.48 -7.95 1.51
CA PRO A 36 17.73 -8.56 1.08
C PRO A 36 18.78 -8.68 2.19
N TYR A 37 18.80 -7.76 3.16
CA TYR A 37 19.67 -7.87 4.34
C TYR A 37 19.30 -9.09 5.19
N PHE A 38 18.01 -9.39 5.27
CA PHE A 38 17.48 -10.55 5.99
C PHE A 38 17.65 -11.88 5.24
N LEU A 39 17.85 -11.83 3.94
CA LEU A 39 18.14 -12.99 3.10
C LEU A 39 19.64 -13.17 2.82
N ASP A 40 20.50 -12.32 3.40
CA ASP A 40 21.95 -12.45 3.24
C ASP A 40 22.44 -13.75 3.88
N ALA A 41 22.80 -14.71 3.01
CA ALA A 41 23.30 -16.02 3.38
C ALA A 41 24.64 -15.99 4.15
N LYS A 42 25.33 -14.83 4.17
CA LYS A 42 26.55 -14.63 4.98
C LYS A 42 26.24 -14.38 6.45
N ILE A 43 25.01 -13.98 6.78
CA ILE A 43 24.57 -13.72 8.15
C ILE A 43 23.95 -15.00 8.69
N LYS A 44 24.60 -15.62 9.68
CA LYS A 44 23.98 -16.71 10.45
C LYS A 44 22.89 -16.13 11.34
N ARG A 45 21.65 -16.55 11.11
CA ARG A 45 20.49 -16.23 11.93
C ARG A 45 20.00 -17.45 12.68
N THR A 46 19.43 -17.21 13.86
CA THR A 46 18.71 -18.21 14.63
C THR A 46 17.36 -18.52 13.95
N PRO A 47 16.80 -19.71 14.18
CA PRO A 47 15.45 -20.05 13.68
C PRO A 47 14.38 -19.04 14.09
N GLN A 48 14.48 -18.48 15.30
CA GLN A 48 13.54 -17.47 15.81
C GLN A 48 13.63 -16.16 15.03
N GLU A 49 14.83 -15.71 14.67
CA GLU A 49 15.02 -14.51 13.84
C GLU A 49 14.48 -14.71 12.42
N ILE A 50 14.65 -15.92 11.85
CA ILE A 50 14.09 -16.27 10.54
C ILE A 50 12.56 -16.26 10.59
N GLN A 51 11.97 -16.86 11.64
CA GLN A 51 10.53 -16.89 11.84
C GLN A 51 9.93 -15.49 11.99
N ALA A 52 10.51 -14.65 12.85
CA ALA A 52 10.07 -13.27 13.03
C ALA A 52 10.17 -12.47 11.72
N CYS A 53 11.20 -12.73 10.92
CA CYS A 53 11.36 -12.05 9.63
C CYS A 53 10.33 -12.51 8.59
N ALA A 54 10.00 -13.80 8.56
CA ALA A 54 8.95 -14.34 7.72
C ALA A 54 7.57 -13.75 8.08
N GLU A 55 7.28 -13.60 9.37
CA GLU A 55 6.05 -12.95 9.85
C GLU A 55 5.97 -11.48 9.44
N ILE A 56 7.07 -10.73 9.57
CA ILE A 56 7.15 -9.34 9.09
C ILE A 56 6.93 -9.30 7.57
N PHE A 57 7.54 -10.21 6.81
CA PHE A 57 7.38 -10.26 5.37
C PHE A 57 5.92 -10.50 4.96
N ASP A 58 5.24 -11.45 5.62
CA ASP A 58 3.84 -11.75 5.35
C ASP A 58 2.94 -10.54 5.59
N VAL A 59 3.14 -9.85 6.72
CA VAL A 59 2.41 -8.60 7.04
C VAL A 59 2.67 -7.52 6.00
N VAL A 60 3.93 -7.28 5.63
CA VAL A 60 4.30 -6.27 4.62
C VAL A 60 3.67 -6.61 3.27
N PHE A 61 3.72 -7.88 2.87
CA PHE A 61 3.16 -8.36 1.61
C PHE A 61 1.64 -8.15 1.57
N GLN A 62 0.91 -8.60 2.59
CA GLN A 62 -0.54 -8.44 2.69
C GLN A 62 -0.96 -6.97 2.72
N THR A 63 -0.19 -6.13 3.43
CA THR A 63 -0.46 -4.69 3.49
C THR A 63 -0.29 -4.02 2.13
N LEU A 64 0.78 -4.36 1.41
CA LEU A 64 1.02 -3.84 0.06
C LEU A 64 -0.09 -4.28 -0.91
N ASP A 65 -0.48 -5.55 -0.90
CA ASP A 65 -1.53 -6.09 -1.76
C ASP A 65 -2.88 -5.38 -1.54
N THR A 66 -3.23 -5.16 -0.27
CA THR A 66 -4.43 -4.41 0.11
C THR A 66 -4.39 -2.96 -0.38
N LEU A 67 -3.26 -2.28 -0.19
CA LEU A 67 -3.11 -0.89 -0.59
C LEU A 67 -3.08 -0.71 -2.12
N ILE A 68 -2.48 -1.65 -2.86
CA ILE A 68 -2.50 -1.67 -4.32
C ILE A 68 -3.95 -1.82 -4.80
N THR A 69 -4.68 -2.79 -4.25
CA THR A 69 -6.07 -3.06 -4.63
C THR A 69 -6.95 -1.83 -4.37
N SER A 70 -6.85 -1.24 -3.18
CA SER A 70 -7.61 -0.03 -2.84
C SER A 70 -7.24 1.16 -3.75
N ALA A 71 -5.96 1.34 -4.06
CA ALA A 71 -5.54 2.39 -5.01
C ALA A 71 -6.11 2.18 -6.42
N ASP A 72 -6.17 0.94 -6.90
CA ASP A 72 -6.76 0.60 -8.22
C ASP A 72 -8.28 0.86 -8.26
N GLU A 73 -8.99 0.54 -7.18
CA GLU A 73 -10.42 0.84 -7.02
C GLU A 73 -10.71 2.35 -7.05
N HIS A 74 -9.92 3.14 -6.32
CA HIS A 74 -10.03 4.60 -6.32
C HIS A 74 -9.74 5.19 -7.72
N LEU A 75 -8.69 4.71 -8.39
CA LEU A 75 -8.37 5.12 -9.76
C LEU A 75 -9.48 4.76 -10.75
N THR A 76 -10.01 3.54 -10.67
CA THR A 76 -11.12 3.08 -11.51
C THR A 76 -12.37 3.93 -11.31
N THR A 77 -12.68 4.30 -10.07
CA THR A 77 -13.82 5.17 -9.74
C THR A 77 -13.63 6.56 -10.33
N LEU A 78 -12.43 7.13 -10.22
CA LEU A 78 -12.08 8.43 -10.82
C LEU A 78 -12.18 8.41 -12.35
N VAL A 79 -11.74 7.34 -13.01
CA VAL A 79 -11.84 7.18 -14.47
C VAL A 79 -13.29 7.04 -14.92
N LYS A 80 -14.11 6.27 -14.20
CA LYS A 80 -15.54 6.07 -14.53
C LYS A 80 -16.41 7.29 -14.24
N ALA A 81 -16.00 8.16 -13.32
CA ALA A 81 -16.70 9.39 -12.99
C ALA A 81 -16.43 10.55 -13.99
N LYS A 82 -15.51 10.34 -14.94
CA LYS A 82 -15.13 11.30 -15.99
C LYS A 82 -15.98 11.11 -17.24
#